data_AF-A0A355DD73-F1
#
_entry.id   AF-A0A355DD73-F1
#
_cell.length_a   1.000
_cell.length_b   1.000
_cell.length_c   1.000
_cell.angle_alpha   90.00
_cell.angle_beta   90.00
_cell.angle_gamma   90.00
#
_symmetry.space_group_name_H-M   'P 1'
#
loop_
_entity.id
_entity.type
_entity.pdbx_description
1 polymer ?
#
loop_
_entity_poly.entity_id
_entity_poly.type
_entity_poly.pdbx_seq_one_letter_code
_entity_poly.pdbx_strand_id
1 'polypeptide(L)'
;MAYKDEYEVARLLVGPEARAAAESVGGPGARATWHLHPPLLQALGMGGKLRVPAGVGRPVMRLMTAGRRLRGTPFDPFGRTEVRRLERALVAEYRAAIATVAANLSAGNLDEAVDLAASAMDVRGYERLKLERGGAFREGLERRLAAFA
;
A
#
# COMPACT_ATOMS: atom_id res chain seq x y z
N MET A 1 -6.52 1.48 -7.00
CA MET A 1 -5.48 0.94 -6.09
C MET A 1 -5.78 1.36 -4.67
N ALA A 2 -6.51 0.51 -3.96
CA ALA A 2 -6.86 0.73 -2.56
C ALA A 2 -5.68 0.25 -1.70
N TYR A 3 -4.73 1.14 -1.41
CA TYR A 3 -3.73 0.88 -0.39
C TYR A 3 -3.84 1.91 0.72
N LYS A 4 -3.75 1.43 1.96
CA LYS A 4 -3.77 2.26 3.15
C LYS A 4 -2.34 2.71 3.42
N ASP A 5 -2.00 3.92 2.96
CA ASP A 5 -0.72 4.55 3.24
C ASP A 5 -0.60 4.90 4.74
N GLU A 6 0.62 5.21 5.19
CA GLU A 6 0.94 5.48 6.59
C GLU A 6 0.12 6.66 7.14
N TYR A 7 -0.20 7.63 6.28
CA TYR A 7 -1.09 8.75 6.59
C TYR A 7 -2.53 8.31 6.86
N GLU A 8 -3.08 7.40 6.06
CA GLU A 8 -4.42 6.84 6.25
C GLU A 8 -4.48 5.89 7.45
N VAL A 9 -3.39 5.14 7.71
CA VAL A 9 -3.23 4.39 8.97
C VAL A 9 -3.30 5.33 10.17
N ALA A 10 -2.53 6.42 10.14
CA ALA A 10 -2.53 7.41 11.21
C ALA A 10 -3.92 8.03 11.42
N ARG A 11 -4.60 8.41 10.33
CA ARG A 11 -5.97 8.95 10.37
C ARG A 11 -6.95 7.99 11.04
N LEU A 12 -6.92 6.72 10.64
CA LEU A 12 -7.79 5.69 11.21
C LEU A 12 -7.45 5.39 12.66
N LEU A 13 -6.17 5.43 13.05
CA LEU A 13 -5.77 5.27 14.44
C LEU A 13 -6.24 6.43 15.33
N VAL A 14 -6.27 7.69 14.83
CA VAL A 14 -6.71 8.88 15.59
C VAL A 14 -8.21 9.13 15.57
N GLY A 15 -8.94 8.45 14.68
CA GLY A 15 -10.35 8.69 14.43
C GLY A 15 -11.27 8.24 15.56
N PRO A 16 -12.53 8.72 15.57
CA PRO A 16 -13.53 8.33 16.56
C PRO A 16 -13.81 6.81 16.53
N GLU A 17 -13.72 6.19 15.35
CA GLU A 17 -13.87 4.74 15.15
C GLU A 17 -12.86 3.93 15.99
N ALA A 18 -11.59 4.34 16.03
CA ALA A 18 -10.57 3.65 16.82
C ALA A 18 -10.84 3.76 18.33
N ARG A 19 -11.40 4.89 18.78
CA ARG A 19 -11.79 5.08 20.17
C ARG A 19 -13.00 4.21 20.52
N ALA A 20 -14.03 4.23 19.68
CA ALA A 20 -15.21 3.39 19.86
C ALA A 20 -14.86 1.90 19.87
N ALA A 21 -13.95 1.46 19.00
CA ALA A 21 -13.45 0.09 18.99
C ALA A 21 -12.76 -0.27 20.31
N ALA A 22 -11.89 0.60 20.84
CA ALA A 22 -11.24 0.37 22.12
C ALA A 22 -12.24 0.31 23.29
N GLU A 23 -13.19 1.25 23.33
CA GLU A 23 -14.22 1.31 24.37
C GLU A 23 -15.21 0.13 24.30
N SER A 24 -15.48 -0.41 23.11
CA SER A 24 -16.34 -1.60 22.94
C SER A 24 -15.75 -2.87 23.55
N VAL A 25 -14.42 -2.98 23.61
CA VAL A 25 -13.72 -4.15 24.14
C VAL A 25 -13.35 -3.95 25.61
N GLY A 26 -12.84 -2.76 25.96
CA GLY A 26 -12.28 -2.48 27.29
C GLY A 26 -13.20 -1.67 28.21
N GLY A 27 -14.41 -1.31 27.76
CA GLY A 27 -15.32 -0.43 28.47
C GLY A 27 -14.98 1.07 28.36
N PRO A 28 -15.78 1.94 29.00
CA PRO A 28 -15.59 3.39 28.95
C PRO A 28 -14.19 3.80 29.45
N GLY A 29 -13.48 4.59 28.64
CA GLY A 29 -12.12 5.06 28.99
C GLY A 29 -11.00 4.03 28.80
N ALA A 30 -11.27 2.93 28.08
CA ALA A 30 -10.27 1.93 27.73
C ALA A 30 -9.01 2.55 27.11
N ARG A 31 -7.85 2.05 27.54
CA ARG A 31 -6.54 2.43 27.00
C ARG A 31 -6.12 1.42 25.94
N ALA A 32 -5.69 1.92 24.79
CA ALA A 32 -5.14 1.10 23.72
C ALA A 32 -3.61 1.21 23.66
N THR A 33 -2.95 0.13 23.22
CA THR A 33 -1.53 0.13 22.85
C THR A 33 -1.44 -0.25 21.38
N TRP A 34 -0.79 0.58 20.57
CA TRP A 34 -0.56 0.27 19.16
C TRP A 34 0.69 -0.58 19.01
N HIS A 35 0.57 -1.62 18.21
CA HIS A 35 1.68 -2.45 17.77
C HIS A 35 2.07 -2.00 16.38
N LEU A 36 3.03 -1.08 16.32
CA LEU A 36 3.48 -0.48 15.07
C LEU A 36 4.66 -1.27 14.52
N HIS A 37 4.68 -1.44 13.20
CA HIS A 37 5.85 -1.93 12.49
C HIS A 37 6.23 -0.88 11.43
N PRO A 38 6.83 0.25 11.84
CA PRO A 38 7.14 1.33 10.92
C PRO A 38 8.19 0.87 9.89
N PRO A 39 7.97 1.08 8.59
CA PRO A 39 8.96 0.75 7.56
C PRO A 39 10.32 1.40 7.80
N LEU A 40 10.34 2.59 8.44
CA LEU A 40 11.56 3.29 8.80
C LEU A 40 12.38 2.54 9.86
N LEU A 41 11.74 1.86 10.82
CA LEU A 41 12.46 1.06 11.82
C LEU A 41 13.09 -0.18 11.18
N GLN A 42 12.41 -0.81 10.22
CA GLN A 42 12.99 -1.90 9.45
C GLN A 42 14.15 -1.44 8.57
N ALA A 43 14.04 -0.28 7.93
CA ALA A 43 15.14 0.33 7.17
C ALA A 43 16.37 0.62 8.05
N LEU A 44 16.18 0.83 9.35
CA LEU A 44 17.22 1.01 10.36
C LEU A 44 17.66 -0.32 11.04
N GLY A 45 17.23 -1.48 10.52
CA GLY A 45 17.62 -2.80 11.02
C GLY A 45 16.90 -3.26 12.30
N MET A 46 15.86 -2.54 12.75
CA MET A 46 15.08 -2.89 13.94
C MET A 46 13.82 -3.68 13.52
N GLY A 47 13.90 -5.02 13.60
CA GLY A 47 12.81 -5.93 13.20
C GLY A 47 11.69 -6.15 14.24
N GLY A 48 11.66 -5.36 15.31
CA GLY A 48 10.69 -5.51 16.40
C GLY A 48 9.42 -4.70 16.20
N LYS A 49 8.26 -5.27 16.58
CA LYS A 49 7.01 -4.49 16.72
C LYS A 49 7.15 -3.51 17.88
N LEU A 50 7.01 -2.22 17.61
CA LEU A 50 7.01 -1.19 18.63
C LEU A 50 5.65 -1.16 19.33
N ARG A 51 5.66 -1.32 20.66
CA ARG A 51 4.48 -1.12 21.51
C ARG A 51 4.44 0.34 21.93
N VAL A 52 3.47 1.09 21.41
CA VAL A 52 3.28 2.51 21.73
C VAL A 52 1.92 2.69 22.40
N PRO A 53 1.87 3.11 23.68
CA PRO A 53 0.61 3.50 24.30
C PRO A 53 -0.07 4.57 23.47
N ALA A 54 -1.37 4.41 23.18
CA ALA A 54 -2.12 5.27 22.29
C ALA A 54 -2.07 6.75 22.72
N GLY A 55 -2.09 7.02 24.02
CA GLY A 55 -1.97 8.39 24.55
C GLY A 55 -0.62 9.04 24.23
N VAL A 56 0.48 8.28 24.33
CA VAL A 56 1.84 8.77 24.07
C VAL A 56 2.06 9.00 22.57
N GLY A 57 1.62 8.07 21.73
CA GLY A 57 1.77 8.18 20.28
C GLY A 57 0.76 9.13 19.61
N ARG A 58 -0.23 9.63 20.36
CA ARG A 58 -1.34 10.42 19.77
C ARG A 58 -0.89 11.68 19.04
N PRO A 59 0.02 12.51 19.60
CA PRO A 59 0.46 13.73 18.94
C PRO A 59 1.14 13.43 17.60
N VAL A 60 2.01 12.41 17.56
CA VAL A 60 2.71 12.00 16.33
C VAL A 60 1.72 11.54 15.27
N MET A 61 0.74 10.70 15.63
CA MET A 61 -0.26 10.24 14.67
C MET A 61 -1.12 11.40 14.14
N ARG A 62 -1.48 12.39 14.97
CA ARG A 62 -2.19 13.59 14.50
C ARG A 62 -1.35 14.41 13.54
N LEU A 63 -0.05 14.57 13.83
CA LEU A 63 0.89 15.25 12.94
C LEU A 63 0.98 14.52 11.60
N MET A 64 1.08 13.19 11.62
CA MET A 64 1.06 12.38 10.39
C MET A 64 -0.25 12.57 9.62
N THR A 65 -1.43 12.54 10.28
CA THR A 65 -2.70 12.80 9.60
C THR A 65 -2.71 14.16 8.89
N ALA A 66 -2.20 15.22 9.53
CA ALA A 66 -2.07 16.54 8.91
C ALA A 66 -1.02 16.57 7.78
N GLY A 67 0.04 15.77 7.93
CA GLY A 67 1.12 15.57 6.95
C GLY A 67 0.69 14.83 5.68
N ARG A 68 -0.57 14.40 5.55
CA ARG A 68 -1.10 13.78 4.31
C ARG A 68 -0.82 14.63 3.05
N ARG A 69 -0.70 15.96 3.18
CA ARG A 69 -0.35 16.86 2.06
C ARG A 69 1.06 16.63 1.51
N LEU A 70 1.97 16.05 2.31
CA LEU A 70 3.31 15.68 1.86
C LEU A 70 3.31 14.45 0.96
N ARG A 71 2.23 13.67 0.93
CA ARG A 71 2.11 12.45 0.13
C ARG A 71 2.46 12.72 -1.34
N GLY A 72 3.45 11.98 -1.85
CA GLY A 72 3.87 12.11 -3.25
C GLY A 72 4.73 13.34 -3.55
N THR A 73 5.04 14.17 -2.56
CA THR A 73 5.99 15.28 -2.70
C THR A 73 7.42 14.80 -2.43
N PRO A 74 8.46 15.56 -2.84
CA PRO A 74 9.84 15.26 -2.49
C PRO A 74 10.11 15.17 -0.98
N PHE A 75 9.27 15.81 -0.17
CA PHE A 75 9.35 15.83 1.29
C PHE A 75 8.61 14.68 1.97
N ASP A 76 8.08 13.71 1.22
CA ASP A 76 7.42 12.53 1.77
C ASP A 76 8.46 11.53 2.35
N PRO A 77 8.56 11.38 3.69
CA PRO A 77 9.51 10.44 4.28
C PRO A 77 9.19 8.98 3.93
N PHE A 78 7.94 8.67 3.58
CA PHE A 78 7.51 7.33 3.19
C PHE A 78 7.60 7.13 1.66
N GLY A 79 7.53 8.22 0.89
CA GLY A 79 7.41 8.21 -0.56
C GLY A 79 8.68 7.80 -1.32
N ARG A 80 9.85 7.80 -0.67
CA ARG A 80 11.15 7.44 -1.27
C ARG A 80 11.57 5.98 -1.07
N THR A 81 10.81 5.19 -0.33
CA THR A 81 11.11 3.76 -0.17
C THR A 81 11.05 3.03 -1.51
N GLU A 82 11.90 2.02 -1.70
CA GLU A 82 11.93 1.19 -2.92
C GLU A 82 10.55 0.61 -3.25
N VAL A 83 9.80 0.18 -2.23
CA VAL A 83 8.42 -0.32 -2.37
C VAL A 83 7.50 0.74 -2.97
N ARG A 84 7.61 2.00 -2.55
CA ARG A 84 6.75 3.08 -3.05
C ARG A 84 7.10 3.53 -4.45
N ARG A 85 8.39 3.47 -4.81
CA ARG A 85 8.83 3.70 -6.21
C ARG A 85 8.25 2.62 -7.12
N LEU A 86 8.39 1.36 -6.73
CA LEU A 86 7.84 0.23 -7.47
C LEU A 86 6.32 0.35 -7.62
N GLU A 87 5.58 0.59 -6.53
CA GLU A 87 4.13 0.74 -6.58
C GLU A 87 3.67 1.82 -7.58
N ARG A 88 4.33 2.98 -7.59
CA ARG A 88 4.01 4.05 -8.55
C ARG A 88 4.30 3.64 -9.99
N ALA A 89 5.40 2.94 -10.23
CA ALA A 89 5.74 2.43 -11.55
C ALA A 89 4.70 1.40 -12.03
N LEU A 90 4.35 0.44 -11.16
CA LEU A 90 3.34 -0.60 -11.45
C LEU A 90 1.96 -0.02 -11.80
N VAL A 91 1.56 1.09 -11.17
CA VAL A 91 0.32 1.81 -11.52
C VAL A 91 0.33 2.23 -12.99
N ALA A 92 1.41 2.87 -13.41
CA ALA A 92 1.55 3.43 -14.74
C ALA A 92 1.69 2.32 -15.79
N GLU A 93 2.54 1.33 -15.51
CA GLU A 93 2.76 0.15 -16.35
C GLU A 93 1.45 -0.63 -16.57
N TYR A 94 0.69 -0.90 -15.51
CA TYR A 94 -0.60 -1.58 -15.63
C TYR A 94 -1.60 -0.77 -16.47
N ARG A 95 -1.70 0.55 -16.26
CA ARG A 95 -2.61 1.38 -17.05
C ARG A 95 -2.24 1.39 -18.53
N ALA A 96 -0.95 1.46 -18.85
CA ALA A 96 -0.48 1.38 -20.22
C ALA A 96 -0.80 0.01 -20.84
N ALA A 97 -0.57 -1.07 -20.10
CA ALA A 97 -0.89 -2.43 -20.54
C ALA A 97 -2.38 -2.61 -20.85
N ILE A 98 -3.26 -2.16 -19.96
CA ILE A 98 -4.71 -2.22 -20.16
C ILE A 98 -5.13 -1.38 -21.37
N ALA A 99 -4.51 -0.23 -21.60
CA ALA A 99 -4.80 0.57 -22.80
C ALA A 99 -4.43 -0.18 -24.10
N THR A 100 -3.26 -0.83 -24.14
CA THR A 100 -2.85 -1.68 -25.27
C THR A 100 -3.79 -2.85 -25.48
N VAL A 101 -4.11 -3.60 -24.42
CA VAL A 101 -5.03 -4.75 -24.49
C VAL A 101 -6.41 -4.31 -24.98
N ALA A 102 -6.93 -3.19 -24.47
CA ALA A 102 -8.23 -2.67 -24.89
C ALA A 102 -8.26 -2.23 -26.36
N ALA A 103 -7.14 -1.71 -26.88
CA ALA A 103 -7.04 -1.31 -28.29
C ALA A 103 -7.00 -2.51 -29.25
N ASN A 104 -6.46 -3.65 -28.81
CA ASN A 104 -6.28 -4.86 -29.62
C ASN A 104 -7.19 -6.03 -29.17
N LEU A 105 -8.28 -5.71 -28.46
CA LEU A 105 -9.21 -6.69 -27.95
C LEU A 105 -10.05 -7.30 -29.10
N SER A 106 -10.19 -8.61 -29.09
CA SER A 106 -11.03 -9.38 -30.01
C SER A 106 -11.73 -10.51 -29.27
N ALA A 107 -12.71 -11.15 -29.91
CA ALA A 107 -13.36 -12.32 -29.34
C ALA A 107 -12.39 -13.51 -29.13
N GLY A 108 -11.30 -13.57 -29.89
CA GLY A 108 -10.32 -14.66 -29.83
C GLY A 108 -9.23 -14.50 -28.77
N ASN A 109 -9.14 -13.33 -28.11
CA ASN A 109 -8.13 -13.05 -27.08
C ASN A 109 -8.72 -12.51 -25.78
N LEU A 110 -10.03 -12.66 -25.60
CA LEU A 110 -10.76 -12.16 -24.44
C LEU A 110 -10.28 -12.81 -23.14
N ASP A 111 -10.04 -14.12 -23.16
CA ASP A 111 -9.60 -14.86 -21.98
C ASP A 111 -8.19 -14.40 -21.55
N GLU A 112 -7.25 -14.25 -22.49
CA GLU A 112 -5.92 -13.71 -22.18
C GLU A 112 -6.00 -12.26 -21.67
N ALA A 113 -6.93 -11.45 -22.19
CA ALA A 113 -7.12 -10.07 -21.76
C ALA A 113 -7.62 -9.99 -20.31
N VAL A 114 -8.57 -10.87 -19.94
CA VAL A 114 -9.08 -10.99 -18.58
C VAL A 114 -7.99 -11.48 -17.64
N ASP A 115 -7.23 -12.51 -18.03
CA ASP A 115 -6.14 -13.07 -17.22
C ASP A 115 -5.03 -12.04 -16.98
N LEU A 116 -4.65 -11.27 -18.00
CA LEU A 116 -3.69 -10.16 -17.85
C LEU A 116 -4.23 -9.12 -16.87
N ALA A 117 -5.48 -8.69 -17.03
CA ALA A 117 -6.10 -7.71 -16.15
C ALA A 117 -6.18 -8.21 -14.69
N ALA A 118 -6.47 -9.49 -14.49
CA ALA A 118 -6.58 -10.14 -13.19
C ALA A 118 -5.22 -10.29 -12.49
N SER A 119 -4.12 -10.45 -13.23
CA SER A 119 -2.77 -10.65 -12.66
C SER A 119 -2.30 -9.50 -11.76
N ALA A 120 -2.84 -8.29 -11.91
CA ALA A 120 -2.57 -7.17 -11.00
C ALA A 120 -3.00 -7.48 -9.55
N MET A 121 -3.95 -8.39 -9.37
CA MET A 121 -4.41 -8.84 -8.08
C MET A 121 -3.40 -9.72 -7.35
N ASP A 122 -2.34 -10.20 -8.01
CA ASP A 122 -1.30 -11.01 -7.36
C ASP A 122 -0.24 -10.14 -6.66
N VAL A 123 -0.18 -8.84 -6.99
CA VAL A 123 0.72 -7.87 -6.34
C VAL A 123 0.16 -7.46 -4.98
N ARG A 124 0.23 -8.38 -4.02
CA ARG A 124 -0.19 -8.18 -2.61
C ARG A 124 0.92 -8.50 -1.63
N GLY A 125 0.73 -8.09 -0.38
CA GLY A 125 1.67 -8.32 0.71
C GLY A 125 2.43 -7.05 1.10
N TYR A 126 3.40 -7.22 1.99
CA TYR A 126 4.16 -6.12 2.57
C TYR A 126 5.64 -6.22 2.18
N GLU A 127 6.27 -5.05 2.01
CA GLU A 127 7.72 -4.89 1.87
C GLU A 127 8.37 -5.82 0.84
N ARG A 128 9.24 -6.75 1.27
CA ARG A 128 10.02 -7.64 0.41
C ARG A 128 9.14 -8.48 -0.50
N LEU A 129 8.04 -9.01 0.05
CA LEU A 129 7.09 -9.82 -0.73
C LEU A 129 6.44 -8.98 -1.84
N LYS A 130 6.25 -7.68 -1.59
CA LYS A 130 5.68 -6.76 -2.58
C LYS A 130 6.69 -6.40 -3.67
N LEU A 131 7.98 -6.28 -3.32
CA LEU A 131 9.06 -6.11 -4.30
C LEU A 131 9.16 -7.32 -5.22
N GLU A 132 9.19 -8.51 -4.65
CA GLU A 132 9.29 -9.78 -5.38
C GLU A 132 8.09 -9.99 -6.31
N ARG A 133 6.86 -9.89 -5.77
CA ARG A 133 5.64 -10.05 -6.56
C ARG A 133 5.46 -8.96 -7.61
N GLY A 134 5.89 -7.74 -7.31
CA GLY A 134 5.87 -6.64 -8.28
C GLY A 134 6.83 -6.87 -9.44
N GLY A 135 8.02 -7.43 -9.17
CA GLY A 135 8.96 -7.86 -10.22
C GLY A 135 8.37 -8.97 -11.09
N ALA A 136 7.85 -10.04 -10.47
CA ALA A 136 7.22 -11.15 -11.18
C ALA A 136 6.02 -10.70 -12.04
N PHE A 137 5.23 -9.75 -11.53
CA PHE A 137 4.13 -9.14 -12.28
C PHE A 137 4.63 -8.40 -13.51
N ARG A 138 5.69 -7.58 -13.41
CA ARG A 138 6.25 -6.85 -14.56
C ARG A 138 6.75 -7.80 -15.65
N GLU A 139 7.49 -8.83 -15.27
CA GLU A 139 7.96 -9.85 -16.21
C GLU A 139 6.78 -10.59 -16.89
N GLY A 140 5.72 -10.88 -16.13
CA GLY A 140 4.50 -11.48 -16.66
C GLY A 140 3.75 -10.56 -17.61
N LEU A 141 3.72 -9.26 -17.31
CA LEU A 141 3.07 -8.22 -18.10
C LEU A 141 3.74 -8.10 -19.47
N GLU A 142 5.08 -7.99 -19.51
CA GLU A 142 5.85 -7.89 -20.75
C GLU A 142 5.64 -9.11 -21.65
N ARG A 143 5.73 -10.32 -21.07
CA ARG A 143 5.52 -11.56 -21.84
C ARG A 143 4.12 -11.66 -22.43
N ARG A 144 3.08 -11.30 -21.67
CA ARG A 144 1.69 -11.41 -22.14
C ARG A 144 1.33 -10.30 -23.11
N LEU A 145 1.83 -9.08 -22.92
CA LEU A 145 1.60 -7.96 -23.83
C LEU A 145 2.14 -8.20 -25.23
N ALA A 146 3.21 -8.99 -25.37
CA ALA A 146 3.72 -9.38 -26.68
C ALA A 146 2.70 -10.14 -27.54
N ALA A 147 1.66 -10.73 -26.95
CA ALA A 147 0.56 -11.37 -27.68
C ALA A 147 -0.55 -10.39 -28.14
N PHE A 148 -0.51 -9.14 -27.67
CA PHE A 148 -1.48 -8.08 -27.98
C PHE A 148 -0.86 -6.93 -28.79
N ALA A 149 0.39 -7.07 -29.24
CA ALA A 149 1.10 -6.12 -30.09
C ALA A 149 1.09 -6.60 -31.54
#